data_AF-A0A0C3JZ68-F1
#
_entry.id   AF-A0A0C3JZ68-F1
#
_cell.length_a   1.000
_cell.length_b   1.000
_cell.length_c   1.000
_cell.angle_alpha   90.00
_cell.angle_beta   90.00
_cell.angle_gamma   90.00
#
_symmetry.space_group_name_H-M   'P 1'
#
loop_
_entity.id
_entity.type
_entity.pdbx_description
1 polymer ?
#
loop_
_entity_poly.entity_id
_entity_poly.type
_entity_poly.pdbx_seq_one_letter_code
_entity_poly.pdbx_strand_id
1 'polypeptide(L)'
;MAAGPVREIAGNEPDRVTLLRLTLSHLGITFSGLLPFLVTPVLYLGPLYSRFLVGTLPFQRNWTYEDDFVSVVFSVTGIRNYVVAPITEEVVFRACVLSAYHLANASKARMILLSPLAFGAAHIHHAWETYNRYGRSPAALKRAAIGTAFQFAYTTVFGFYCSYLFLRTGSVLPPIAAHVFCNVMGVPQPGYDIGQRPDRKLAIILAYLSGISLFVYVLQRWTYTEESLFWS
;
A
#
# COMPACT_ATOMS: atom_id res chain seq x y z
N MET A 1 -37.97 46.68 -29.60
CA MET A 1 -36.80 46.19 -28.84
C MET A 1 -36.74 44.70 -29.00
N ALA A 2 -35.83 44.21 -29.84
CA ALA A 2 -35.66 42.79 -30.14
C ALA A 2 -34.85 42.11 -29.04
N ALA A 3 -35.38 41.03 -28.47
CA ALA A 3 -34.61 40.13 -27.62
C ALA A 3 -33.66 39.32 -28.49
N GLY A 4 -32.35 39.45 -28.26
CA GLY A 4 -31.33 38.66 -28.94
C GLY A 4 -31.39 37.19 -28.51
N PRO A 5 -30.95 36.25 -29.35
CA PRO A 5 -30.98 34.83 -29.01
C PRO A 5 -29.97 34.57 -27.90
N VAL A 6 -30.44 33.99 -26.80
CA VAL A 6 -29.61 33.35 -25.79
C VAL A 6 -28.85 32.23 -26.52
N ARG A 7 -27.54 32.40 -26.70
CA ARG A 7 -26.65 31.32 -27.08
C ARG A 7 -26.69 30.30 -25.94
N GLU A 8 -27.42 29.22 -26.14
CA GLU A 8 -27.19 27.97 -25.42
C GLU A 8 -25.71 27.61 -25.61
N ILE A 9 -24.95 27.70 -24.52
CA ILE A 9 -23.66 27.03 -24.44
C ILE A 9 -24.01 25.56 -24.32
N ALA A 10 -24.23 24.90 -25.45
CA ALA A 10 -24.27 23.45 -25.54
C ALA A 10 -22.87 22.96 -25.17
N GLY A 11 -22.63 22.80 -23.86
CA GLY A 11 -21.50 22.03 -23.38
C GLY A 11 -21.63 20.65 -23.98
N ASN A 12 -20.67 20.26 -24.81
CA ASN A 12 -20.61 18.94 -25.41
C ASN A 12 -20.51 17.93 -24.26
N GLU A 13 -21.63 17.36 -23.80
CA GLU A 13 -21.60 16.37 -22.73
C GLU A 13 -20.70 15.22 -23.20
N PRO A 14 -19.58 14.95 -22.50
CA PRO A 14 -18.70 13.86 -22.90
C PRO A 14 -19.51 12.56 -22.91
N ASP A 15 -19.39 11.79 -23.99
CA ASP A 15 -20.09 10.52 -24.11
C ASP A 15 -19.68 9.57 -22.97
N ARG A 16 -20.53 8.57 -22.70
CA ARG A 16 -20.33 7.65 -21.56
C ARG A 16 -18.97 6.96 -21.57
N VAL A 17 -18.38 6.70 -22.74
CA VAL A 17 -17.07 6.05 -22.85
C VAL A 17 -15.97 7.02 -22.46
N THR A 18 -16.08 8.28 -22.89
CA THR A 18 -15.15 9.34 -22.49
C THR A 18 -15.22 9.62 -20.98
N LEU A 19 -16.43 9.71 -20.41
CA LEU A 19 -16.64 9.84 -18.96
C LEU A 19 -16.04 8.68 -18.16
N LEU A 20 -16.23 7.44 -18.63
CA LEU A 20 -15.66 6.26 -18.01
C LEU A 20 -14.12 6.31 -18.05
N ARG A 21 -13.53 6.64 -19.19
CA ARG A 21 -12.07 6.75 -19.33
C ARG A 21 -11.47 7.82 -18.42
N LEU A 22 -12.10 8.99 -18.34
CA LEU A 22 -11.69 10.07 -17.43
C LEU A 22 -11.81 9.63 -15.96
N THR A 23 -12.90 8.94 -15.62
CA THR A 23 -13.09 8.42 -14.25
C THR A 23 -12.00 7.40 -13.90
N LEU A 24 -11.72 6.45 -14.80
CA LEU A 24 -10.66 5.46 -14.61
C LEU A 24 -9.28 6.12 -14.50
N SER A 25 -8.99 7.15 -15.30
CA SER A 25 -7.71 7.88 -15.21
C SER A 25 -7.59 8.65 -13.90
N HIS A 26 -8.65 9.30 -13.43
CA HIS A 26 -8.65 10.03 -12.15
C HIS A 26 -8.57 9.10 -10.93
N LEU A 27 -9.15 7.90 -11.03
CA LEU A 27 -8.97 6.85 -10.02
C LEU A 27 -7.59 6.17 -10.09
N GLY A 28 -6.77 6.51 -11.09
CA GLY A 28 -5.48 5.87 -11.32
C GLY A 28 -5.60 4.40 -11.73
N ILE A 29 -6.70 4.00 -12.36
CA ILE A 29 -6.84 2.65 -12.94
C ILE A 29 -6.19 2.66 -14.31
N THR A 30 -4.87 2.79 -14.29
CA THR A 30 -3.99 2.84 -15.46
C THR A 30 -2.83 1.88 -15.25
N PHE A 31 -2.35 1.26 -16.33
CA PHE A 31 -1.20 0.38 -16.25
C PHE A 31 0.07 1.17 -16.55
N SER A 32 0.94 1.33 -15.55
CA SER A 32 2.19 2.10 -15.62
C SER A 32 3.44 1.25 -15.86
N GLY A 33 3.26 -0.02 -16.25
CA GLY A 33 4.33 -1.00 -16.45
C GLY A 33 4.55 -1.92 -15.24
N LEU A 34 5.44 -2.92 -15.38
CA LEU A 34 5.65 -3.95 -14.35
C LEU A 34 6.63 -3.53 -13.25
N LEU A 35 7.57 -2.63 -13.54
CA LEU A 35 8.65 -2.28 -12.60
C LEU A 35 8.15 -1.66 -11.28
N PRO A 36 7.12 -0.78 -11.25
CA PRO A 36 6.59 -0.26 -9.99
C PRO A 36 6.09 -1.36 -9.03
N PHE A 37 5.56 -2.46 -9.55
CA PHE A 37 5.06 -3.59 -8.77
C PHE A 37 6.17 -4.37 -8.07
N LEU A 38 7.41 -4.29 -8.59
CA LEU A 38 8.56 -5.02 -8.07
C LEU A 38 9.34 -4.25 -6.99
N VAL A 39 9.04 -2.97 -6.77
CA VAL A 39 9.74 -2.14 -5.77
C VAL A 39 9.55 -2.68 -4.35
N THR A 40 8.33 -3.10 -4.00
CA THR A 40 8.04 -3.68 -2.66
C THR A 40 8.70 -5.04 -2.46
N PRO A 41 8.59 -6.01 -3.40
CA PRO A 41 9.37 -7.25 -3.31
C PRO A 41 10.88 -7.05 -3.11
N VAL A 42 11.48 -6.05 -3.77
CA VAL A 42 12.90 -5.71 -3.58
C VAL A 42 13.20 -5.25 -2.15
N LEU A 43 12.33 -4.43 -1.54
CA LEU A 43 12.49 -4.05 -0.13
C LEU A 43 12.46 -5.27 0.81
N TYR A 44 11.70 -6.30 0.45
CA TYR A 44 11.48 -7.51 1.22
C TYR A 44 12.47 -8.65 0.90
N LEU A 45 13.60 -8.39 0.23
CA LEU A 45 14.59 -9.43 -0.05
C LEU A 45 15.07 -10.16 1.22
N GLY A 46 15.20 -9.48 2.36
CA GLY A 46 15.52 -10.11 3.65
C GLY A 46 14.49 -11.17 4.08
N PRO A 47 13.22 -10.80 4.31
CA PRO A 47 12.15 -11.75 4.62
C PRO A 47 11.96 -12.85 3.57
N LEU A 48 12.06 -12.52 2.27
CA LEU A 48 11.95 -13.50 1.19
C LEU A 48 13.09 -14.52 1.24
N TYR A 49 14.32 -14.07 1.49
CA TYR A 49 15.46 -14.96 1.66
C TYR A 49 15.31 -15.83 2.92
N SER A 50 14.80 -15.29 4.03
CA SER A 50 14.49 -16.08 5.22
C SER A 50 13.48 -17.19 4.93
N ARG A 51 12.34 -16.87 4.29
CA ARG A 51 11.33 -17.86 3.88
C ARG A 51 11.91 -18.90 2.93
N PHE A 52 12.78 -18.49 2.00
CA PHE A 52 13.50 -19.40 1.11
C PHE A 52 14.34 -20.42 1.88
N LEU A 53 15.09 -19.96 2.91
CA LEU A 53 15.94 -20.83 3.73
C LEU A 53 15.13 -21.83 4.56
N VAL A 54 13.95 -21.43 5.04
CA VAL A 54 13.07 -22.33 5.80
C VAL A 54 12.30 -23.26 4.86
N GLY A 55 12.10 -22.86 3.60
CA GLY A 55 11.45 -23.66 2.57
C GLY A 55 9.94 -23.41 2.46
N THR A 56 9.48 -22.21 2.82
CA THR A 56 8.05 -21.83 2.87
C THR A 56 7.63 -20.87 1.76
N LEU A 57 8.50 -20.57 0.80
CA LEU A 57 8.06 -19.88 -0.42
C LEU A 57 7.21 -20.81 -1.29
N PRO A 58 6.38 -20.24 -2.20
CA PRO A 58 5.62 -21.04 -3.15
C PRO A 58 6.49 -22.07 -3.86
N PHE A 59 5.95 -23.29 -4.00
CA PHE A 59 6.61 -24.43 -4.65
C PHE A 59 7.85 -24.98 -3.93
N GLN A 60 8.12 -24.59 -2.67
CA GLN A 60 9.14 -25.22 -1.85
C GLN A 60 8.60 -26.36 -1.00
N ARG A 61 9.51 -27.14 -0.41
CA ARG A 61 9.22 -28.36 0.36
C ARG A 61 8.17 -28.22 1.48
N ASN A 62 8.08 -27.04 2.11
CA ASN A 62 7.19 -26.78 3.24
C ASN A 62 6.04 -25.85 2.83
N TRP A 63 5.70 -25.81 1.54
CA TRP A 63 4.58 -25.06 1.00
C TRP A 63 3.58 -26.00 0.33
N THR A 64 2.30 -25.88 0.67
CA THR A 64 1.19 -26.63 0.04
C THR A 64 0.18 -25.68 -0.56
N TYR A 65 -0.41 -26.05 -1.70
CA TYR A 65 -1.40 -25.20 -2.36
C TYR A 65 -2.68 -25.06 -1.52
N GLU A 66 -3.11 -26.14 -0.88
CA GLU A 66 -4.30 -26.17 -0.04
C GLU A 66 -4.13 -25.30 1.21
N ASP A 67 -3.07 -25.51 1.99
CA ASP A 67 -2.92 -24.85 3.30
C ASP A 67 -2.39 -23.42 3.14
N ASP A 68 -1.33 -23.21 2.36
CA ASP A 68 -0.66 -21.91 2.30
C ASP A 68 -1.29 -20.92 1.32
N PHE A 69 -2.13 -21.39 0.38
CA PHE A 69 -2.82 -20.52 -0.57
C PHE A 69 -4.33 -20.58 -0.42
N VAL A 70 -4.98 -21.73 -0.64
CA VAL A 70 -6.45 -21.80 -0.70
C VAL A 70 -7.07 -21.44 0.64
N SER A 71 -6.62 -22.07 1.73
CA SER A 71 -7.19 -21.86 3.07
C SER A 71 -6.97 -20.41 3.55
N VAL A 72 -5.82 -19.83 3.21
CA VAL A 72 -5.44 -18.48 3.61
C VAL A 72 -6.22 -17.45 2.81
N VAL A 73 -6.21 -17.53 1.48
CA VAL A 73 -6.76 -16.49 0.58
C VAL A 73 -8.28 -16.54 0.51
N PHE A 74 -8.88 -17.72 0.41
CA PHE A 74 -10.34 -17.85 0.24
C PHE A 74 -11.12 -17.91 1.56
N SER A 75 -10.45 -17.80 2.71
CA SER A 75 -11.14 -17.51 3.96
C SER A 75 -11.76 -16.10 3.93
N VAL A 76 -12.82 -15.87 4.72
CA VAL A 76 -13.42 -14.53 4.85
C VAL A 76 -12.37 -13.50 5.28
N THR A 77 -11.48 -13.88 6.19
CA THR A 77 -10.36 -13.05 6.63
C THR A 77 -9.33 -12.81 5.51
N GLY A 78 -9.05 -13.82 4.71
CA GLY A 78 -8.17 -13.74 3.54
C GLY A 78 -8.68 -12.79 2.47
N ILE A 79 -9.93 -12.98 2.04
CA ILE A 79 -10.60 -12.12 1.05
C ILE A 79 -10.58 -10.67 1.55
N ARG A 80 -10.89 -10.46 2.84
CA ARG A 80 -10.80 -9.14 3.45
C ARG A 80 -9.37 -8.58 3.38
N ASN A 81 -8.36 -9.32 3.85
CA ASN A 81 -7.00 -8.83 4.02
C ASN A 81 -6.21 -8.67 2.71
N TYR A 82 -6.51 -9.49 1.69
CA TYR A 82 -5.71 -9.57 0.46
C TYR A 82 -6.43 -9.03 -0.77
N VAL A 83 -7.74 -8.77 -0.69
CA VAL A 83 -8.52 -8.26 -1.82
C VAL A 83 -9.28 -7.00 -1.42
N VAL A 84 -10.28 -7.14 -0.54
CA VAL A 84 -11.23 -6.06 -0.27
C VAL A 84 -10.56 -4.87 0.41
N ALA A 85 -9.90 -5.09 1.55
CA ALA A 85 -9.29 -4.00 2.31
C ALA A 85 -8.21 -3.27 1.49
N PRO A 86 -7.20 -3.93 0.88
CA PRO A 86 -6.18 -3.24 0.08
C PRO A 86 -6.76 -2.40 -1.07
N ILE A 87 -7.74 -2.95 -1.81
CA ILE A 87 -8.37 -2.22 -2.91
C ILE A 87 -9.13 -0.99 -2.37
N THR A 88 -9.99 -1.18 -1.37
CA THR A 88 -10.82 -0.09 -0.84
C THR A 88 -9.97 0.99 -0.18
N GLU A 89 -8.96 0.61 0.60
CA GLU A 89 -8.10 1.55 1.30
C GLU A 89 -7.24 2.35 0.33
N GLU A 90 -6.58 1.73 -0.65
CA GLU A 90 -5.78 2.50 -1.60
C GLU A 90 -6.65 3.37 -2.52
N VAL A 91 -7.86 2.94 -2.91
CA VAL A 91 -8.78 3.81 -3.66
C VAL A 91 -9.21 5.01 -2.82
N VAL A 92 -9.63 4.81 -1.57
CA VAL A 92 -10.05 5.92 -0.69
C VAL A 92 -8.89 6.86 -0.40
N PHE A 93 -7.74 6.35 0.04
CA PHE A 93 -6.64 7.18 0.51
C PHE A 93 -5.74 7.72 -0.60
N ARG A 94 -5.62 7.03 -1.76
CA ARG A 94 -4.84 7.53 -2.90
C ARG A 94 -5.70 8.23 -3.92
N ALA A 95 -6.73 7.57 -4.43
CA ALA A 95 -7.55 8.16 -5.48
C ALA A 95 -8.44 9.31 -4.95
N CYS A 96 -9.05 9.19 -3.77
CA CYS A 96 -9.95 10.25 -3.27
C CYS A 96 -9.22 11.30 -2.42
N VAL A 97 -8.52 10.89 -1.36
CA VAL A 97 -7.88 11.84 -0.42
C VAL A 97 -6.74 12.61 -1.10
N LEU A 98 -5.83 11.98 -1.84
CA LEU A 98 -4.78 12.73 -2.53
C LEU A 98 -5.35 13.66 -3.61
N SER A 99 -6.41 13.25 -4.31
CA SER A 99 -7.07 14.15 -5.29
C SER A 99 -7.64 15.40 -4.62
N ALA A 100 -8.22 15.28 -3.41
CA ALA A 100 -8.66 16.45 -2.64
C ALA A 100 -7.48 17.39 -2.29
N TYR A 101 -6.34 16.83 -1.88
CA TYR A 101 -5.13 17.63 -1.65
C TYR A 101 -4.63 18.29 -2.95
N HIS A 102 -4.68 17.58 -4.08
CA HIS A 102 -4.28 18.09 -5.38
C HIS A 102 -5.16 19.27 -5.82
N LEU A 103 -6.49 19.14 -5.70
CA LEU A 103 -7.45 20.21 -5.99
C LEU A 103 -7.26 21.43 -5.07
N ALA A 104 -6.79 21.22 -3.84
CA ALA A 104 -6.40 22.28 -2.91
C ALA A 104 -5.03 22.92 -3.22
N ASN A 105 -4.40 22.59 -4.36
CA ASN A 105 -3.08 23.04 -4.76
C ASN A 105 -1.98 22.72 -3.72
N ALA A 106 -2.12 21.60 -2.99
CA ALA A 106 -1.09 21.16 -2.07
C ALA A 106 0.17 20.72 -2.83
N SER A 107 1.35 21.03 -2.29
CA SER A 107 2.60 20.54 -2.88
C SER A 107 2.71 19.03 -2.79
N LYS A 108 3.43 18.40 -3.74
CA LYS A 108 3.73 16.96 -3.74
C LYS A 108 4.25 16.46 -2.38
N ALA A 109 5.12 17.24 -1.73
CA ALA A 109 5.65 16.92 -0.41
C ALA A 109 4.54 16.86 0.66
N ARG A 110 3.60 17.82 0.67
CA ARG A 110 2.47 17.80 1.59
C ARG A 110 1.53 16.62 1.32
N MET A 111 1.28 16.33 0.05
CA MET A 111 0.48 15.18 -0.36
C MET A 111 1.07 13.87 0.18
N ILE A 112 2.38 13.68 0.03
CA ILE A 112 3.10 12.48 0.50
C ILE A 112 3.18 12.42 2.03
N LEU A 113 3.45 13.55 2.70
CA LEU A 113 3.78 13.55 4.14
C LEU A 113 2.57 13.79 5.06
N LEU A 114 1.49 14.39 4.57
CA LEU A 114 0.33 14.73 5.40
C LEU A 114 -0.87 13.82 5.16
N SER A 115 -1.20 13.51 3.90
CA SER A 115 -2.38 12.67 3.61
C SER A 115 -2.32 11.29 4.30
N PRO A 116 -1.15 10.64 4.46
CA PRO A 116 -1.09 9.33 5.11
C PRO A 116 -1.31 9.36 6.62
N LEU A 117 -1.31 10.53 7.26
CA LEU A 117 -1.71 10.66 8.66
C LEU A 117 -3.20 10.28 8.83
N ALA A 118 -4.05 10.57 7.84
CA ALA A 118 -5.45 10.14 7.86
C ALA A 118 -5.56 8.61 7.74
N PHE A 119 -4.71 8.00 6.92
CA PHE A 119 -4.63 6.53 6.78
C PHE A 119 -4.16 5.86 8.08
N GLY A 120 -3.11 6.39 8.71
CA GLY A 120 -2.68 5.92 10.02
C GLY A 120 -3.75 6.12 11.10
N ALA A 121 -4.40 7.29 11.12
CA ALA A 121 -5.44 7.61 12.09
C ALA A 121 -6.68 6.71 11.96
N ALA A 122 -7.00 6.26 10.74
CA ALA A 122 -8.10 5.32 10.51
C ALA A 122 -7.92 4.02 11.31
N HIS A 123 -6.71 3.65 11.70
CA HIS A 123 -6.41 2.44 12.49
C HIS A 123 -6.46 2.66 14.01
N ILE A 124 -6.62 3.90 14.48
CA ILE A 124 -6.65 4.19 15.93
C ILE A 124 -7.84 3.50 16.62
N HIS A 125 -8.92 3.21 15.89
CA HIS A 125 -10.07 2.49 16.44
C HIS A 125 -9.71 1.08 16.98
N HIS A 126 -8.64 0.45 16.50
CA HIS A 126 -8.16 -0.83 17.04
C HIS A 126 -7.67 -0.74 18.50
N ALA A 127 -7.32 0.47 18.98
CA ALA A 127 -7.02 0.69 20.39
C ALA A 127 -8.20 0.28 21.26
N TRP A 128 -9.41 0.70 20.87
CA TRP A 128 -10.64 0.39 21.59
C TRP A 128 -10.96 -1.09 21.55
N GLU A 129 -10.82 -1.72 20.38
CA GLU A 129 -11.02 -3.17 20.25
C GLU A 129 -10.04 -3.94 21.15
N THR A 130 -8.76 -3.58 21.12
CA THR A 130 -7.71 -4.20 21.93
C THR A 130 -7.99 -4.02 23.42
N TYR A 131 -8.33 -2.80 23.85
CA TYR A 131 -8.64 -2.50 25.24
C TYR A 131 -9.81 -3.33 25.77
N ASN A 132 -10.88 -3.45 24.97
CA ASN A 132 -12.04 -4.28 25.32
C ASN A 132 -11.72 -5.77 25.33
N ARG A 133 -11.02 -6.28 24.31
CA ARG A 133 -10.67 -7.70 24.17
C ARG A 133 -9.85 -8.21 25.36
N TYR A 134 -8.96 -7.37 25.91
CA TYR A 134 -8.08 -7.75 27.02
C TYR A 134 -8.62 -7.34 28.41
N GLY A 135 -9.93 -7.13 28.53
CA GLY A 135 -10.59 -6.98 29.84
C GLY A 135 -10.43 -5.62 30.51
N ARG A 136 -10.17 -4.55 29.73
CA ARG A 136 -10.22 -3.15 30.19
C ARG A 136 -9.29 -2.79 31.36
N SER A 137 -8.28 -3.61 31.62
CA SER A 137 -7.31 -3.40 32.70
C SER A 137 -6.24 -2.35 32.33
N PRO A 138 -5.45 -1.84 33.31
CA PRO A 138 -4.29 -1.00 33.00
C PRO A 138 -3.27 -1.69 32.07
N ALA A 139 -3.12 -3.02 32.19
CA ALA A 139 -2.29 -3.80 31.28
C ALA A 139 -2.87 -3.86 29.86
N ALA A 140 -4.19 -3.99 29.72
CA ALA A 140 -4.89 -3.92 28.44
C ALA A 140 -4.75 -2.54 27.79
N LEU A 141 -4.85 -1.46 28.58
CA LEU A 141 -4.64 -0.09 28.12
C LEU A 141 -3.22 0.11 27.61
N LYS A 142 -2.22 -0.36 28.37
CA LYS A 142 -0.80 -0.30 27.95
C LYS A 142 -0.60 -1.06 26.62
N ARG A 143 -1.16 -2.26 26.48
CA ARG A 143 -1.10 -3.05 25.24
C ARG A 143 -1.76 -2.33 24.08
N ALA A 144 -2.98 -1.80 24.27
CA ALA A 144 -3.72 -1.06 23.26
C ALA A 144 -2.95 0.19 22.81
N ALA A 145 -2.39 0.96 23.75
CA ALA A 145 -1.63 2.17 23.47
C ALA A 145 -0.36 1.86 22.66
N ILE A 146 0.45 0.89 23.11
CA ILE A 146 1.70 0.52 22.41
C ILE A 146 1.40 -0.06 21.02
N GLY A 147 0.43 -0.99 20.94
CA GLY A 147 0.05 -1.61 19.67
C GLY A 147 -0.47 -0.60 18.66
N THR A 148 -1.35 0.31 19.10
CA THR A 148 -1.91 1.34 18.23
C THR A 148 -0.87 2.39 17.83
N ALA A 149 0.03 2.78 18.73
CA ALA A 149 1.11 3.71 18.39
C ALA A 149 2.04 3.10 17.33
N PHE A 150 2.39 1.83 17.48
CA PHE A 150 3.17 1.11 16.48
C PHE A 150 2.41 1.00 15.16
N GLN A 151 1.13 0.60 15.19
CA GLN A 151 0.30 0.47 14.01
C GLN A 151 0.16 1.81 13.29
N PHE A 152 -0.14 2.89 14.00
CA PHE A 152 -0.23 4.25 13.46
C PHE A 152 1.08 4.67 12.78
N ALA A 153 2.22 4.50 13.45
CA ALA A 153 3.52 4.87 12.89
C ALA A 153 3.85 4.05 11.64
N TYR A 154 3.69 2.72 11.72
CA TYR A 154 4.00 1.82 10.62
C TYR A 154 3.10 2.04 9.40
N THR A 155 1.78 2.13 9.61
CA THR A 155 0.81 2.40 8.53
C THR A 155 0.98 3.80 7.95
N THR A 156 1.36 4.79 8.75
CA THR A 156 1.71 6.14 8.23
C THR A 156 2.92 6.09 7.31
N VAL A 157 4.02 5.43 7.72
CA VAL A 157 5.22 5.26 6.88
C VAL A 157 4.89 4.49 5.60
N PHE A 158 4.11 3.42 5.71
CA PHE A 158 3.64 2.67 4.53
C PHE A 158 2.77 3.55 3.61
N GLY A 159 1.93 4.40 4.18
CA GLY A 159 1.11 5.32 3.40
C GLY A 159 1.92 6.45 2.73
N PHE A 160 3.06 6.88 3.31
CA PHE A 160 4.01 7.76 2.61
C PHE A 160 4.51 7.08 1.35
N TYR A 161 4.90 5.82 1.45
CA TYR A 161 5.37 5.02 0.32
C TYR A 161 4.27 4.81 -0.74
N CYS A 162 3.04 4.45 -0.35
CA CYS A 162 1.94 4.27 -1.30
C CYS A 162 1.53 5.58 -1.97
N SER A 163 1.55 6.70 -1.24
CA SER A 163 1.32 8.02 -1.84
C SER A 163 2.41 8.37 -2.83
N TYR A 164 3.67 8.08 -2.52
CA TYR A 164 4.76 8.24 -3.44
C TYR A 164 4.56 7.41 -4.71
N LEU A 165 4.27 6.11 -4.59
CA LEU A 165 3.99 5.23 -5.75
C LEU A 165 2.84 5.77 -6.61
N PHE A 166 1.74 6.16 -5.99
CA PHE A 166 0.57 6.69 -6.69
C PHE A 166 0.91 7.96 -7.48
N LEU A 167 1.54 8.94 -6.83
CA LEU A 167 1.87 10.20 -7.50
C LEU A 167 2.92 9.99 -8.59
N ARG A 168 3.89 9.11 -8.37
CA ARG A 168 4.95 8.81 -9.36
C ARG A 168 4.43 8.11 -10.60
N THR A 169 3.50 7.18 -10.43
CA THR A 169 3.01 6.31 -11.51
C THR A 169 1.69 6.76 -12.12
N GLY A 170 0.96 7.67 -11.46
CA GLY A 170 -0.41 8.01 -11.82
C GLY A 170 -1.39 6.85 -11.67
N SER A 171 -1.01 5.79 -10.95
CA SER A 171 -1.77 4.54 -10.86
C SER A 171 -1.95 4.07 -9.42
N VAL A 172 -3.15 3.60 -9.09
CA VAL A 172 -3.48 2.98 -7.80
C VAL A 172 -3.08 1.50 -7.75
N LEU A 173 -2.78 0.88 -8.92
CA LEU A 173 -2.44 -0.54 -8.98
C LEU A 173 -1.11 -0.90 -8.29
N PRO A 174 0.01 -0.16 -8.48
CA PRO A 174 1.23 -0.44 -7.74
C PRO A 174 1.09 -0.29 -6.21
N PRO A 175 0.45 0.77 -5.67
CA PRO A 175 0.11 0.83 -4.24
C PRO A 175 -0.72 -0.37 -3.75
N ILE A 176 -1.76 -0.79 -4.48
CA ILE A 176 -2.59 -1.96 -4.11
C ILE A 176 -1.71 -3.21 -4.03
N ALA A 177 -0.88 -3.46 -5.06
CA ALA A 177 0.00 -4.62 -5.07
C ALA A 177 1.03 -4.58 -3.92
N ALA A 178 1.59 -3.39 -3.62
CA ALA A 178 2.46 -3.20 -2.48
C ALA A 178 1.75 -3.52 -1.15
N HIS A 179 0.50 -3.09 -1.01
CA HIS A 179 -0.32 -3.34 0.17
C HIS A 179 -0.61 -4.82 0.35
N VAL A 180 -1.11 -5.50 -0.68
CA VAL A 180 -1.33 -6.94 -0.65
C VAL A 180 -0.05 -7.68 -0.28
N PHE A 181 1.07 -7.31 -0.89
CA PHE A 181 2.36 -7.93 -0.62
C PHE A 181 2.81 -7.73 0.85
N CYS A 182 2.68 -6.52 1.40
CA CYS A 182 2.94 -6.26 2.81
C CYS A 182 2.01 -7.05 3.74
N ASN A 183 0.73 -7.21 3.39
CA ASN A 183 -0.21 -8.02 4.18
C ASN A 183 0.15 -9.51 4.16
N VAL A 184 0.72 -10.03 3.06
CA VAL A 184 1.20 -11.42 2.95
C VAL A 184 2.49 -11.63 3.73
N MET A 185 3.43 -10.68 3.65
CA MET A 185 4.74 -10.80 4.29
C MET A 185 4.73 -10.44 5.77
N GLY A 186 3.86 -9.52 6.18
CA GLY A 186 3.84 -8.93 7.51
C GLY A 186 5.01 -7.97 7.75
N VAL A 187 5.11 -7.47 8.98
CA VAL A 187 6.24 -6.63 9.38
C VAL A 187 7.53 -7.46 9.33
N PRO A 188 8.61 -6.98 8.68
CA PRO A 188 9.90 -7.67 8.68
C PRO A 188 10.44 -7.84 10.10
N GLN A 189 10.89 -9.05 10.45
CA GLN A 189 11.37 -9.41 11.79
C GLN A 189 12.76 -10.06 11.72
N PRO A 190 13.84 -9.27 11.51
CA PRO A 190 15.19 -9.81 11.35
C PRO A 190 15.63 -10.69 12.52
N GLY A 191 15.24 -10.35 13.76
CA GLY A 191 15.57 -11.13 14.94
C GLY A 191 14.94 -12.52 14.93
N TYR A 192 13.68 -12.63 14.50
CA TYR A 192 12.99 -13.91 14.33
C TYR A 192 13.65 -14.73 13.21
N ASP A 193 13.91 -14.12 12.06
CA ASP A 193 14.53 -14.78 10.91
C ASP A 193 15.91 -15.34 11.22
N ILE A 194 16.75 -14.56 11.92
CA ILE A 194 18.06 -15.01 12.39
C ILE A 194 17.91 -16.15 13.41
N GLY A 195 16.90 -16.08 14.29
CA GLY A 195 16.61 -17.13 15.27
C GLY A 195 16.21 -18.45 14.61
N GLN A 196 15.49 -18.41 13.48
CA GLN A 196 15.09 -19.60 12.71
C GLN A 196 16.28 -20.27 12.02
N ARG A 197 17.28 -19.50 11.56
CA ARG A 197 18.49 -20.00 10.89
C ARG A 197 19.76 -19.30 11.38
N PRO A 198 20.23 -19.60 12.61
CA PRO A 198 21.42 -18.97 13.18
C PRO A 198 22.69 -19.22 12.34
N ASP A 199 22.74 -20.38 11.66
CA ASP A 199 23.83 -20.77 10.75
C ASP A 199 23.96 -19.83 9.54
N ARG A 200 22.90 -19.12 9.17
CA ARG A 200 22.85 -18.18 8.03
C ARG A 200 22.73 -16.72 8.46
N LYS A 201 23.00 -16.40 9.74
CA LYS A 201 22.87 -15.03 10.29
C LYS A 201 23.44 -13.94 9.38
N LEU A 202 24.70 -14.08 8.95
CA LEU A 202 25.35 -13.07 8.11
C LEU A 202 24.62 -12.92 6.76
N ALA A 203 24.26 -14.02 6.11
CA ALA A 203 23.55 -13.99 4.83
C ALA A 203 22.16 -13.34 4.95
N ILE A 204 21.44 -13.60 6.04
CA ILE A 204 20.15 -12.96 6.33
C ILE A 204 20.34 -11.45 6.51
N ILE A 205 21.30 -11.03 7.33
CA ILE A 205 21.59 -9.59 7.53
C ILE A 205 21.95 -8.93 6.20
N LEU A 206 22.80 -9.56 5.39
CA LEU A 206 23.17 -9.04 4.07
C LEU A 206 21.95 -8.94 3.16
N ALA A 207 21.05 -9.94 3.13
CA ALA A 207 19.82 -9.89 2.32
C ALA A 207 18.89 -8.73 2.74
N TYR A 208 18.76 -8.47 4.04
CA TYR A 208 18.01 -7.32 4.56
C TYR A 208 18.65 -5.99 4.12
N LEU A 209 19.96 -5.83 4.28
CA LEU A 209 20.68 -4.63 3.88
C LEU A 209 20.61 -4.42 2.36
N SER A 210 20.81 -5.48 1.58
CA SER A 210 20.66 -5.45 0.12
C SER A 210 19.25 -5.05 -0.30
N GLY A 211 18.21 -5.56 0.36
CA GLY A 211 16.82 -5.15 0.10
C GLY A 211 16.60 -3.65 0.29
N ILE A 212 17.11 -3.09 1.40
CA ILE A 212 17.03 -1.65 1.68
C ILE A 212 17.83 -0.84 0.65
N SER A 213 19.08 -1.21 0.39
CA SER A 213 19.94 -0.49 -0.55
C SER A 213 19.38 -0.51 -1.98
N LEU A 214 18.90 -1.67 -2.44
CA LEU A 214 18.29 -1.80 -3.75
C LEU A 214 16.96 -1.07 -3.80
N PHE A 215 16.13 -1.12 -2.77
CA PHE A 215 14.89 -0.33 -2.69
C PHE A 215 15.17 1.16 -2.92
N VAL A 216 16.14 1.74 -2.20
CA VAL A 216 16.52 3.15 -2.37
C VAL A 216 16.98 3.44 -3.81
N TYR A 217 17.75 2.52 -4.41
CA TYR A 217 18.23 2.66 -5.77
C TYR A 217 17.09 2.58 -6.81
N VAL A 218 16.19 1.60 -6.69
CA VAL A 218 15.16 1.33 -7.69
C VAL A 218 13.92 2.21 -7.53
N LEU A 219 13.61 2.68 -6.31
CA LEU A 219 12.39 3.42 -5.99
C LEU A 219 12.16 4.58 -6.96
N GLN A 220 13.19 5.39 -7.22
CA GLN A 220 13.06 6.51 -8.15
C GLN A 220 13.03 6.09 -9.62
N ARG A 221 13.78 5.05 -9.98
CA ARG A 221 13.99 4.63 -11.39
C ARG A 221 12.80 3.86 -11.93
N TRP A 222 12.25 2.96 -11.14
CA TRP A 222 11.21 2.02 -11.54
C TRP A 222 9.80 2.59 -11.44
N THR A 223 9.63 3.75 -10.82
CA THR A 223 8.33 4.39 -10.63
C THR A 223 8.12 5.59 -11.54
N TYR A 224 9.07 5.92 -12.42
CA TYR A 224 8.92 7.03 -13.34
C TYR A 224 7.92 6.71 -14.44
N THR A 225 6.95 7.59 -14.64
CA THR A 225 5.97 7.52 -15.72
C THR A 225 5.77 8.93 -16.25
N GLU A 226 6.05 9.15 -17.54
CA GLU A 226 6.01 10.49 -18.17
C GLU A 226 4.60 11.11 -18.15
N GLU A 227 3.56 10.27 -18.19
CA GLU A 227 2.15 10.70 -18.25
C GLU A 227 1.48 10.86 -16.87
N SER A 228 2.24 10.88 -15.77
CA SER A 228 1.62 11.04 -14.44
C SER A 228 1.03 12.45 -14.27
N LEU A 229 -0.30 12.51 -14.10
CA LEU A 229 -1.06 13.72 -13.78
C LEU A 229 -0.52 14.50 -12.56
N PHE A 230 0.18 13.81 -11.66
CA PHE A 230 0.67 14.38 -10.41
C PHE A 230 2.16 14.71 -10.43
N TRP A 231 2.90 14.21 -11.43
CA TRP A 231 4.37 14.22 -11.44
C TRP A 231 4.98 14.74 -12.75
N SER A 232 4.23 15.58 -13.48
CA SER A 232 4.78 16.52 -14.46
C SER A 232 5.52 17.68 -13.79
#